data_AF-A0AAN1PQU2-F1
#
_entry.id   AF-A0AAN1PQU2-F1
#
_cell.length_a   1.000
_cell.length_b   1.000
_cell.length_c   1.000
_cell.angle_alpha   90.00
_cell.angle_beta   90.00
_cell.angle_gamma   90.00
#
_symmetry.space_group_name_H-M   'P 1'
#
loop_
_entity.id
_entity.type
_entity.pdbx_description
1 polymer ?
#
loop_
_entity_poly.entity_id
_entity_poly.type
_entity_poly.pdbx_seq_one_letter_code
_entity_poly.pdbx_strand_id
1 'polypeptide(L)' 'MVKRLVVTAGEPAGIGPDLVLALSKEHWPHQLVVCADKKMLAQRAEQLGINVTLLDYDASTAPSPNKRGH' A
#
# COMPACT_ATOMS: atom_id res chain seq x y z
N MET A 1 -4.88 11.73 -16.46
CA MET A 1 -4.75 10.27 -16.67
C MET A 1 -4.22 9.66 -15.38
N VAL A 2 -4.82 8.57 -14.89
CA VAL A 2 -4.33 7.85 -13.70
C VAL A 2 -3.01 7.15 -14.04
N LYS A 3 -2.01 7.24 -13.16
CA LYS A 3 -0.71 6.57 -13.28
C LYS A 3 -0.55 5.54 -12.15
N ARG A 4 0.38 4.60 -12.35
CA ARG A 4 0.85 3.69 -11.30
C ARG A 4 2.13 4.24 -10.71
N LEU A 5 2.18 4.32 -9.38
CA LEU A 5 3.37 4.69 -8.63
C LEU A 5 3.79 3.47 -7.83
N VAL A 6 5.00 2.98 -8.07
CA VAL A 6 5.56 1.90 -7.26
C VAL A 6 6.20 2.51 -6.02
N VAL A 7 5.83 2.01 -4.85
CA VAL A 7 6.43 2.39 -3.56
C VAL A 7 7.10 1.15 -2.98
N THR A 8 8.39 1.23 -2.69
CA THR A 8 9.11 0.17 -1.99
C THR A 8 9.07 0.45 -0.49
N ALA A 9 8.72 -0.55 0.32
CA ALA A 9 8.66 -0.37 1.78
C ALA A 9 10.05 -0.32 2.45
N GLY A 10 11.13 -0.47 1.68
CA GLY A 10 12.50 -0.44 2.20
C GLY A 10 12.81 -1.64 3.09
N GLU A 11 13.58 -1.41 4.16
CA GLU A 11 13.98 -2.45 5.10
C GLU A 11 12.81 -2.89 6.01
N PRO A 12 12.50 -4.19 6.09
CA PRO A 12 11.42 -4.74 6.91
C PRO A 12 11.46 -4.39 8.41
N ALA A 13 12.67 -4.24 8.96
CA ALA A 13 12.89 -3.91 10.37
C ALA A 13 12.81 -2.41 10.66
N GLY A 14 12.89 -1.56 9.62
CA GLY A 14 12.73 -0.12 9.73
C GLY A 14 11.27 0.31 9.78
N ILE A 15 11.05 1.63 9.73
CA ILE A 15 9.70 2.23 9.76
C ILE A 15 9.02 2.31 8.38
N GLY A 16 9.69 1.88 7.31
CA GLY A 16 9.16 1.96 5.95
C GLY A 16 7.79 1.26 5.77
N PRO A 17 7.58 0.04 6.31
CA PRO A 17 6.26 -0.60 6.34
C PRO A 17 5.19 0.27 7.00
N ASP A 18 5.52 0.92 8.11
CA ASP A 18 4.59 1.76 8.88
C ASP A 18 4.17 3.00 8.06
N LEU A 19 5.15 3.63 7.39
CA LEU A 19 4.91 4.80 6.55
C LEU A 19 4.06 4.44 5.32
N VAL A 20 4.34 3.31 4.67
CA VAL A 20 3.53 2.85 3.52
C VAL A 20 2.10 2.54 3.96
N LEU A 21 1.91 1.90 5.11
CA LEU A 21 0.57 1.67 5.67
C LEU A 21 -0.14 2.98 6.01
N ALA A 22 0.59 4.00 6.48
CA ALA A 22 0.01 5.31 6.74
C ALA A 22 -0.54 5.97 5.47
N LEU A 23 0.05 5.72 4.29
CA LEU A 23 -0.47 6.24 3.01
C LEU A 23 -1.89 5.74 2.69
N SER A 24 -2.26 4.55 3.17
CA SER A 24 -3.62 4.00 2.96
C SER A 24 -4.71 4.80 3.67
N LYS A 25 -4.36 5.68 4.63
CA LYS A 25 -5.34 6.52 5.35
C LYS A 25 -5.89 7.65 4.49
N GLU A 26 -5.27 7.93 3.35
CA GLU A 26 -5.63 9.03 2.45
C GLU A 26 -6.16 8.53 1.11
N HIS A 27 -6.84 9.43 0.38
CA HIS A 27 -7.15 9.20 -1.03
C HIS A 27 -6.01 9.70 -1.92
N TRP A 28 -5.67 8.94 -2.95
CA TRP A 28 -4.65 9.33 -3.93
C TRP A 28 -5.23 9.33 -5.35
N PRO A 29 -4.92 10.35 -6.18
CA PRO A 29 -5.40 10.44 -7.57
C PRO A 29 -4.75 9.40 -8.51
N HIS A 30 -3.81 8.61 -7.99
CA HIS A 30 -3.02 7.61 -8.71
C HIS A 30 -3.06 6.27 -7.99
N GLN A 31 -2.77 5.19 -8.72
CA GLN A 31 -2.69 3.86 -8.15
C GLN A 31 -1.36 3.72 -7.41
N LEU A 32 -1.41 3.43 -6.11
CA LEU A 32 -0.22 3.05 -5.36
C LEU A 32 -0.04 1.54 -5.47
N VAL A 33 1.14 1.11 -5.93
CA VAL A 33 1.53 -0.30 -5.98
C VAL A 33 2.68 -0.49 -5.03
N VAL A 34 2.42 -1.16 -3.91
CA VAL A 34 3.45 -1.39 -2.90
C VAL A 34 4.24 -2.65 -3.25
N CYS A 35 5.55 -2.49 -3.45
CA CYS A 35 6.47 -3.61 -3.63
C CYS A 35 7.10 -3.95 -2.27
N ALA A 36 6.50 -4.93 -1.59
CA ALA A 36 6.94 -5.45 -0.30
C ALA A 36 6.29 -6.83 -0.05
N ASP A 37 6.68 -7.50 1.04
CA ASP A 37 5.99 -8.70 1.50
C ASP A 37 4.58 -8.35 2.05
N LYS A 38 3.54 -8.92 1.43
CA LYS A 38 2.14 -8.66 1.80
C LYS A 38 1.79 -9.16 3.21
N LYS A 39 2.35 -10.28 3.66
CA LYS A 39 2.10 -10.83 5.01
C LYS A 39 2.75 -9.95 6.07
N MET A 40 3.96 -9.47 5.82
CA MET A 40 4.63 -8.51 6.69
C MET A 40 3.80 -7.23 6.85
N LEU A 41 3.27 -6.68 5.75
CA LEU A 41 2.41 -5.49 5.80
C LEU A 41 1.11 -5.76 6.57
N ALA A 42 0.46 -6.92 6.36
CA ALA A 42 -0.76 -7.29 7.07
C ALA A 42 -0.52 -7.40 8.59
N GLN A 43 0.55 -8.09 8.99
CA GLN A 43 0.94 -8.22 10.39
C GLN A 43 1.26 -6.84 11.01
N ARG A 44 1.98 -5.98 10.27
CA ARG A 44 2.31 -4.65 10.76
C ARG A 44 1.07 -3.75 10.89
N ALA A 45 0.11 -3.86 9.97
CA ALA A 45 -1.15 -3.14 10.04
C ALA A 45 -1.96 -3.52 11.28
N GLU A 46 -2.00 -4.81 11.63
CA GLU A 46 -2.61 -5.30 12.87
C GLU A 46 -1.92 -4.72 14.10
N GLN A 47 -0.59 -4.76 14.17
CA GLN A 47 0.19 -4.21 15.28
C GLN A 47 -0.05 -2.70 15.49
N LEU A 48 -0.24 -1.95 14.40
CA LEU A 48 -0.48 -0.50 14.41
C LEU A 48 -1.97 -0.13 14.53
N GLY A 49 -2.88 -1.09 14.52
CA GLY A 49 -4.33 -0.84 14.51
C GLY A 49 -4.82 -0.11 13.26
N ILE A 50 -4.14 -0.29 12.11
CA ILE A 50 -4.52 0.31 10.84
C ILE A 50 -5.44 -0.65 10.09
N ASN A 51 -6.70 -0.26 9.88
CA ASN A 51 -7.62 -1.00 9.03
C ASN A 51 -7.33 -0.71 7.55
N VAL A 52 -6.76 -1.69 6.85
CA VAL A 52 -6.37 -1.59 5.44
C VAL A 52 -6.68 -2.89 4.70
N THR A 53 -7.12 -2.78 3.46
CA THR A 53 -7.33 -3.92 2.56
C THR A 53 -6.18 -4.00 1.56
N LEU A 54 -5.29 -4.98 1.73
CA LEU A 54 -4.17 -5.20 0.81
C LEU A 54 -4.63 -5.99 -0.44
N LEU A 55 -4.69 -5.31 -1.58
CA LEU A 55 -5.09 -5.87 -2.87
C LEU A 55 -3.88 -6.43 -3.63
N ASP A 56 -4.07 -7.55 -4.34
CA ASP A 56 -3.03 -8.06 -5.24
C ASP A 56 -2.95 -7.20 -6.50
N TYR A 57 -1.71 -6.95 -6.95
CA TYR A 57 -1.48 -6.21 -8.18
C TYR A 57 -1.74 -7.10 -9.41
N ASP A 58 -2.54 -6.60 -10.34
CA ASP A 58 -2.78 -7.21 -11.65
C ASP A 58 -2.41 -6.22 -12.77
N ALA A 59 -1.37 -6.55 -13.53
CA ALA A 59 -0.87 -5.73 -14.63
C ALA A 59 -1.85 -5.65 -15.82
N SER A 60 -2.78 -6.60 -15.94
CA SER A 60 -3.78 -6.63 -17.01
C SER A 60 -4.94 -5.66 -16.80
N THR A 61 -5.14 -5.17 -15.58
CA THR A 61 -6.20 -4.20 -15.27
C THR A 61 -5.80 -2.79 -15.70
N ALA A 62 -6.77 -1.88 -15.84
CA ALA A 62 -6.48 -0.46 -16.01
C ALA A 62 -6.11 0.18 -14.65
N PRO A 63 -5.21 1.18 -14.59
CA PRO A 63 -4.86 1.82 -13.33
C PRO A 63 -6.05 2.60 -12.76
N SER A 64 -6.26 2.48 -11.44
CA SER A 64 -7.33 3.16 -10.70
C SER A 64 -6.78 3.99 -9.54
N PRO A 65 -7.40 5.12 -9.18
CA PRO A 65 -6.98 5.92 -8.02
C PRO A 65 -7.05 5.11 -6.73
N ASN A 66 -6.09 5.29 -5.83
CA ASN A 66 -6.11 4.60 -4.55
C ASN A 66 -7.15 5.22 -3.60
N LYS A 67 -7.99 4.38 -3.01
CA LYS A 67 -9.03 4.80 -2.07
C LYS A 67 -8.50 4.71 -0.64
N ARG A 68 -9.00 5.58 0.24
CA ARG A 68 -8.73 5.45 1.68
C ARG A 68 -9.15 4.05 2.15
N GLY A 69 -8.28 3.39 2.92
CA GLY A 69 -8.43 2.03 3.42
C GLY A 69 -7.95 0.94 2.45
N HIS A 70 -7.31 1.30 1.33
CA HIS A 70 -6.80 0.38 0.31
C HIS A 70 -5.33 0.67 -0.03
#